data_AF-A0A9W6YJ85-F1
#
_entry.id   AF-A0A9W6YJ85-F1
#
_cell.length_a   1.000
_cell.length_b   1.000
_cell.length_c   1.000
_cell.angle_alpha   90.00
_cell.angle_beta   90.00
_cell.angle_gamma   90.00
#
_symmetry.space_group_name_H-M   'P 1'
#
loop_
_entity.id
_entity.type
_entity.pdbx_description
1 polymer ?
#
loop_
_entity_poly.entity_id
_entity_poly.type
_entity_poly.pdbx_seq_one_letter_code
_entity_poly.pdbx_strand_id
1 'polypeptide(L)'
;MNLPETSMISNLVKMIPADRMMELAKKIPGSSKTIENLQYQYWLRMDKTPDEVKTLLWLDNLGAKMLDSPNLNIWIRFKRMYNQKHGIPNTA
;
A
#
# COMPACT_ATOMS: atom_id res chain seq x y z
N MET A 1 19.19 10.94 -0.03
CA MET A 1 18.83 9.50 -0.21
C MET A 1 18.37 9.32 -1.64
N ASN A 2 19.16 8.65 -2.47
CA ASN A 2 18.70 8.24 -3.79
C ASN A 2 17.76 7.04 -3.61
N LEU A 3 16.49 7.22 -3.96
CA LEU A 3 15.53 6.13 -4.03
C LEU A 3 16.08 5.06 -5.00
N PRO A 4 15.97 3.76 -4.69
CA PRO A 4 16.35 2.72 -5.65
C PRO A 4 15.61 2.97 -6.97
N GLU A 5 16.30 2.73 -8.09
CA GLU A 5 15.76 2.99 -9.43
C GLU A 5 14.34 2.44 -9.55
N THR A 6 13.45 3.23 -10.15
CA THR A 6 12.03 2.90 -10.30
C THR A 6 11.79 1.53 -10.93
N SER A 7 12.75 1.03 -11.72
CA SER A 7 12.81 -0.32 -12.28
C SER A 7 12.87 -1.41 -11.20
N MET A 8 13.71 -1.26 -10.17
CA MET A 8 13.85 -2.22 -9.08
C MET A 8 12.63 -2.22 -8.16
N ILE A 9 12.07 -1.04 -7.85
CA ILE A 9 10.82 -0.92 -7.10
C ILE A 9 9.65 -1.54 -7.89
N SER A 10 9.53 -1.23 -9.19
CA SER A 10 8.48 -1.81 -10.03
C SER A 10 8.61 -3.33 -10.13
N ASN A 11 9.82 -3.86 -10.28
CA ASN A 11 10.04 -5.31 -10.33
C ASN A 11 9.73 -5.98 -8.98
N LEU A 12 10.15 -5.40 -7.85
CA LEU A 12 9.82 -5.94 -6.52
C LEU A 12 8.31 -5.93 -6.24
N VAL A 13 7.62 -4.85 -6.62
CA VAL A 13 6.14 -4.75 -6.47
C VAL A 13 5.40 -5.65 -7.46
N LYS A 14 5.99 -5.97 -8.62
CA LYS A 14 5.45 -6.96 -9.57
C LYS A 14 5.68 -8.41 -9.12
N MET A 15 6.81 -8.68 -8.45
CA MET A 15 7.20 -10.04 -8.04
C MET A 15 6.57 -10.47 -6.71
N ILE A 16 6.20 -9.52 -5.85
CA ILE A 16 5.65 -9.80 -4.53
C ILE A 16 4.29 -9.11 -4.39
N PRO A 17 3.20 -9.88 -4.22
CA PRO A 17 1.89 -9.33 -3.86
C PRO A 17 1.98 -8.36 -2.68
N ALA A 18 1.18 -7.29 -2.73
CA ALA A 18 1.30 -6.18 -1.80
C ALA A 18 1.12 -6.58 -0.33
N ASP A 19 0.19 -7.48 -0.06
CA ASP A 19 -0.06 -8.11 1.23
C ASP A 19 1.17 -8.85 1.76
N ARG A 20 1.85 -9.60 0.89
CA ARG A 20 3.06 -10.36 1.23
C ARG A 20 4.29 -9.47 1.44
N MET A 21 4.39 -8.35 0.73
CA MET A 21 5.50 -7.40 0.87
C MET A 21 5.60 -6.85 2.30
N MET A 22 4.45 -6.51 2.91
CA MET A 22 4.42 -5.98 4.27
C MET A 22 4.77 -7.04 5.32
N GLU A 23 4.33 -8.28 5.12
CA GLU A 23 4.72 -9.39 6.01
C GLU A 23 6.23 -9.63 5.99
N LEU A 24 6.85 -9.57 4.81
CA LEU A 24 8.29 -9.72 4.68
C LEU A 24 9.05 -8.53 5.29
N ALA A 25 8.56 -7.30 5.10
CA ALA A 25 9.12 -6.10 5.68
C ALA A 25 9.17 -6.13 7.22
N LYS A 26 8.12 -6.65 7.85
CA LYS A 26 8.06 -6.82 9.32
C LYS A 26 9.14 -7.75 9.87
N LYS A 27 9.65 -8.68 9.06
CA LYS A 27 10.73 -9.61 9.44
C LYS A 27 12.12 -8.96 9.39
N ILE A 28 12.25 -7.78 8.80
CA ILE A 28 13.51 -7.05 8.70
C ILE A 28 13.46 -5.85 9.67
N PRO A 29 14.19 -5.90 10.81
CA PRO A 29 14.19 -4.83 11.81
C PRO A 29 14.47 -3.45 11.21
N GLY A 30 13.66 -2.46 11.57
CA GLY A 30 13.82 -1.07 11.12
C GLY A 30 13.37 -0.77 9.69
N SER A 31 13.00 -1.77 8.87
CA SER A 31 12.66 -1.55 7.45
C SER A 31 11.17 -1.31 7.18
N SER A 32 10.29 -1.77 8.08
CA SER A 32 8.84 -1.79 7.88
C SER A 32 8.26 -0.45 7.45
N LYS A 33 8.60 0.63 8.18
CA LYS A 33 8.13 2.00 7.88
C LYS A 33 8.65 2.52 6.54
N THR A 34 9.90 2.20 6.19
CA THR A 34 10.51 2.59 4.91
C THR A 34 9.80 1.89 3.75
N ILE A 35 9.56 0.59 3.88
CA ILE A 35 8.89 -0.21 2.85
C ILE A 35 7.43 0.25 2.68
N GLU A 36 6.71 0.47 3.79
CA GLU A 36 5.33 1.00 3.76
C GLU A 36 5.26 2.34 3.00
N ASN A 37 6.16 3.27 3.31
CA ASN A 37 6.23 4.57 2.63
C ASN A 37 6.54 4.41 1.13
N LEU A 38 7.49 3.55 0.76
CA LEU A 38 7.81 3.29 -0.64
C LEU A 38 6.62 2.71 -1.40
N GLN A 39 5.87 1.80 -0.75
CA GLN A 39 4.68 1.18 -1.34
C GLN A 39 3.57 2.20 -1.60
N TYR A 40 3.28 3.10 -0.65
CA TYR A 40 2.34 4.20 -0.88
C TYR A 40 2.77 5.11 -2.03
N GLN A 41 4.04 5.51 -2.05
CA GLN A 41 4.56 6.39 -3.10
C GLN A 41 4.47 5.73 -4.47
N TYR A 42 4.72 4.42 -4.55
CA TYR A 42 4.55 3.67 -5.79
C TYR A 42 3.10 3.67 -6.25
N TRP A 43 2.14 3.30 -5.40
CA TRP A 43 0.72 3.31 -5.76
C TRP A 43 0.23 4.70 -6.19
N LEU A 44 0.66 5.75 -5.50
CA LEU A 44 0.32 7.13 -5.88
C LEU A 44 0.94 7.55 -7.21
N ARG A 45 2.17 7.15 -7.51
CA ARG A 45 2.83 7.45 -8.80
C ARG A 45 2.18 6.71 -9.97
N MET A 46 1.71 5.49 -9.72
CA MET A 46 0.98 4.67 -10.70
C MET A 46 -0.51 5.03 -10.79
N ASP A 47 -0.95 6.06 -10.05
CA ASP A 47 -2.33 6.53 -9.98
C ASP A 47 -3.34 5.42 -9.64
N LYS A 48 -2.94 4.49 -8.77
CA LYS A 48 -3.84 3.44 -8.29
C LYS A 48 -4.99 4.04 -7.51
N THR A 49 -6.20 3.61 -7.82
CA THR A 49 -7.40 3.98 -7.08
C THR A 49 -7.44 3.28 -5.71
N PRO A 50 -8.18 3.82 -4.74
CA PRO A 50 -8.41 3.13 -3.47
C PRO A 50 -9.00 1.73 -3.64
N ASP A 51 -9.87 1.51 -4.63
CA ASP A 51 -10.48 0.20 -4.88
C ASP A 51 -9.46 -0.81 -5.44
N GLU A 52 -8.61 -0.39 -6.38
CA GLU A 52 -7.51 -1.24 -6.85
C GLU A 52 -6.56 -1.64 -5.70
N VAL A 53 -6.22 -0.70 -4.81
CA VAL A 53 -5.36 -1.02 -3.65
C VAL A 53 -6.08 -1.92 -2.65
N LYS A 54 -7.41 -1.80 -2.50
CA LYS A 54 -8.22 -2.69 -1.67
C LYS A 54 -8.13 -4.14 -2.17
N THR A 55 -8.20 -4.33 -3.48
CA THR A 55 -8.03 -5.62 -4.13
C THR A 55 -6.60 -6.15 -4.00
N LEU A 56 -5.59 -5.30 -4.19
CA LEU A 56 -4.17 -5.68 -4.01
C LEU A 56 -3.84 -6.12 -2.58
N LEU A 57 -4.54 -5.58 -1.59
CA LEU A 57 -4.43 -5.94 -0.18
C LEU A 57 -5.37 -7.09 0.22
N TRP A 58 -6.07 -7.67 -0.77
CA TRP A 58 -7.02 -8.78 -0.61
C TRP A 58 -8.20 -8.50 0.33
N LEU A 59 -8.46 -7.23 0.63
CA LEU A 59 -9.50 -6.82 1.58
C LEU A 59 -10.91 -7.10 1.06
N ASP A 60 -11.12 -7.05 -0.26
CA ASP A 60 -12.42 -7.34 -0.88
C ASP A 60 -12.87 -8.79 -0.69
N ASN A 61 -11.93 -9.72 -0.51
CA ASN A 61 -12.22 -11.15 -0.35
C ASN A 61 -12.50 -11.56 1.10
N LEU A 62 -12.33 -10.65 2.07
CA LEU A 62 -12.48 -10.97 3.50
C LEU A 62 -13.90 -10.76 4.04
N GLY A 63 -14.76 -10.04 3.30
CA GLY A 63 -16.10 -9.66 3.78
C GLY A 63 -16.02 -8.97 5.14
N ALA A 64 -16.80 -9.44 6.12
CA ALA A 64 -16.79 -8.90 7.49
C ALA A 64 -15.42 -9.02 8.19
N LYS A 65 -14.61 -10.04 7.86
CA LYS A 65 -13.28 -10.24 8.44
C LYS A 65 -12.26 -9.18 7.98
N MET A 66 -12.65 -8.30 7.06
CA MET A 66 -11.83 -7.16 6.66
C MET A 66 -11.48 -6.27 7.86
N LEU A 67 -12.38 -6.14 8.83
CA LEU A 67 -12.20 -5.31 10.02
C LEU A 67 -11.08 -5.80 10.94
N ASP A 68 -10.78 -7.11 10.90
CA ASP A 68 -9.70 -7.72 11.68
C ASP A 68 -8.36 -7.71 10.94
N SER A 69 -8.36 -7.34 9.65
CA SER A 69 -7.16 -7.40 8.83
C SER A 69 -6.22 -6.23 9.14
N PRO A 70 -4.92 -6.49 9.45
CA PRO A 70 -3.94 -5.42 9.60
C PRO A 70 -3.74 -4.61 8.31
N ASN A 71 -4.13 -5.17 7.15
CA ASN A 71 -4.08 -4.46 5.87
C ASN A 71 -5.14 -3.36 5.76
N LEU A 72 -6.18 -3.36 6.60
CA LEU A 72 -7.20 -2.31 6.60
C LEU A 72 -6.59 -0.93 6.90
N ASN A 73 -5.69 -0.85 7.89
CA ASN A 73 -5.02 0.40 8.24
C ASN A 73 -4.12 0.92 7.10
N ILE A 74 -3.49 0.01 6.35
CA ILE A 74 -2.68 0.35 5.17
C ILE A 74 -3.57 0.98 4.10
N TRP A 75 -4.72 0.36 3.83
CA TRP A 75 -5.68 0.85 2.86
C TRP A 75 -6.30 2.21 3.25
N ILE A 76 -6.73 2.38 4.51
CA ILE A 76 -7.28 3.65 5.01
C ILE A 76 -6.26 4.78 4.83
N ARG A 77 -4.99 4.52 5.17
CA ARG A 77 -3.92 5.50 5.03
C ARG A 77 -3.67 5.85 3.56
N PHE A 78 -3.63 4.85 2.68
CA PHE A 78 -3.51 5.07 1.24
C PHE A 78 -4.67 5.91 0.69
N LYS A 79 -5.91 5.55 1.01
CA LYS A 79 -7.11 6.29 0.57
C LYS A 79 -7.05 7.76 0.97
N ARG A 80 -6.60 8.07 2.20
CA ARG A 80 -6.41 9.46 2.65
C ARG A 80 -5.36 10.21 1.83
N MET A 81 -4.24 9.56 1.50
CA MET A 81 -3.18 10.17 0.67
C MET A 81 -3.66 10.39 -0.77
N TYR A 82 -4.37 9.42 -1.34
CA TYR A 82 -4.99 9.53 -2.66
C TYR A 82 -5.97 10.71 -2.67
N ASN A 83 -6.90 10.75 -1.72
CA ASN A 83 -7.88 11.84 -1.60
C ASN A 83 -7.20 13.20 -1.52
N GLN A 84 -6.16 13.35 -0.69
CA GLN A 84 -5.37 14.58 -0.61
C GLN A 84 -4.72 14.97 -1.94
N LYS A 85 -4.12 14.01 -2.67
CA LYS A 85 -3.50 14.25 -3.98
C LYS A 85 -4.51 14.74 -5.02
N HIS A 86 -5.75 14.23 -4.97
CA HIS A 86 -6.80 14.53 -5.94
C HIS A 86 -7.79 15.61 -5.49
N GLY A 87 -7.58 16.25 -4.33
CA GLY A 87 -8.49 17.27 -3.80
C GLY A 87 -9.87 16.73 -3.37
N ILE A 88 -9.96 15.43 -3.08
CA ILE A 88 -11.19 14.78 -2.63
C ILE A 88 -11.28 14.94 -1.10
N PRO A 89 -12.40 15.43 -0.55
CA PRO A 89 -12.59 15.48 0.89
C PRO A 89 -12.55 14.08 1.52
N ASN A 90 -11.85 13.94 2.65
CA ASN A 90 -11.92 12.72 3.46
C ASN A 90 -13.23 12.75 4.26
N THR A 91 -14.32 12.23 3.70
CA THR A 91 -15.57 12.02 4.43
C THR A 91 -15.53 10.68 5.15
N ALA A 92 -16.07 10.65 6.38
CA ALA A 92 -16.22 9.45 7.19
C ALA A 92 -17.29 8.51 6.61
#